data_AF-A0A8K0G020-F1
#
_entry.id   AF-A0A8K0G020-F1
#
_cell.length_a   1.000
_cell.length_b   1.000
_cell.length_c   1.000
_cell.angle_alpha   90.00
_cell.angle_beta   90.00
_cell.angle_gamma   90.00
#
_symmetry.space_group_name_H-M   'P 1'
#
loop_
_entity.id
_entity.type
_entity.pdbx_description
1 polymer ?
#
loop_
_entity_poly.entity_id
_entity_poly.type
_entity_poly.pdbx_seq_one_letter_code
_entity_poly.pdbx_strand_id
1 'polypeptide(L)'
;MLRISQRKLGSRPYKEYSEEQLKKAIDAVRKGMTLRKAPEQYGVKKDTVNRKMRKKHMGKVGRPSVFNEETENTTVRCIAMCADWRFPLTTLDIRLTVKSYMDQHEYTKPRFKKNLSGYDWIKAFISKHKDTLIHRLCQNLSRSRARVDSEMINNVSIMFTAVGDGSILPPYVVYKAEHPYSTWTTGGPKGTVYNRIPNSWFTMPVFEDYFRLKVLLYFKKIDKDKAKVMIGDNLASHVSPWVIQQCTQNNIRVLLLPPNSTGLTQPLDIAY
;
A
#
# COMPACT_ATOMS: atom_id res chain seq x y z
N MET A 1 -19.70 2.88 -4.66
CA MET A 1 -20.67 2.38 -3.67
C MET A 1 -20.33 0.95 -3.31
N LEU A 2 -20.15 0.63 -2.02
CA LEU A 2 -19.94 -0.75 -1.57
C LEU A 2 -21.22 -1.56 -1.79
N ARG A 3 -21.13 -2.73 -2.43
CA ARG A 3 -22.24 -3.70 -2.38
C ARG A 3 -22.25 -4.36 -1.00
N ILE A 4 -22.82 -3.67 -0.01
CA ILE A 4 -23.14 -4.28 1.27
C ILE A 4 -24.35 -5.18 1.01
N SER A 5 -24.11 -6.49 0.92
CA SER A 5 -25.15 -7.49 0.84
C SER A 5 -25.89 -7.57 2.17
N GLN A 6 -26.81 -6.65 2.43
CA GLN A 6 -27.79 -6.84 3.50
C GLN A 6 -28.73 -7.97 3.08
N ARG A 7 -28.92 -8.95 3.97
CA ARG A 7 -29.92 -10.00 3.74
C ARG A 7 -31.28 -9.34 3.64
N LYS A 8 -32.04 -9.67 2.60
CA LYS A 8 -33.46 -9.31 2.55
C LYS A 8 -34.13 -9.85 3.82
N LEU A 9 -34.88 -9.00 4.53
CA LEU A 9 -35.74 -9.42 5.63
C LEU A 9 -36.63 -10.57 5.13
N GLY A 10 -36.71 -11.67 5.89
CA GLY A 10 -37.42 -12.89 5.50
C GLY A 10 -36.65 -13.89 4.63
N SER A 11 -35.37 -13.62 4.29
CA SER A 11 -34.55 -14.62 3.59
C SER A 11 -34.27 -15.85 4.47
N ARG A 12 -34.41 -17.06 3.89
CA ARG A 12 -34.18 -18.33 4.61
C ARG A 12 -32.78 -18.36 5.24
N PRO A 13 -32.64 -18.77 6.51
CA PRO A 13 -31.33 -18.97 7.13
C PRO A 13 -30.57 -20.07 6.39
N TYR A 14 -29.29 -19.83 6.07
CA TYR A 14 -28.46 -20.82 5.36
C TYR A 14 -28.13 -22.05 6.23
N LYS A 15 -28.19 -21.89 7.56
CA LYS A 15 -27.88 -22.93 8.54
C LYS A 15 -28.78 -22.73 9.76
N GLU A 16 -29.68 -23.66 10.01
CA GLU A 16 -30.64 -23.65 11.14
C GLU A 16 -30.20 -24.60 12.27
N TYR A 17 -28.97 -25.13 12.22
CA TYR A 17 -28.45 -26.11 13.17
C TYR A 17 -26.99 -25.83 13.56
N SER A 18 -26.62 -26.20 14.78
CA SER A 18 -25.23 -26.14 15.26
C SER A 18 -24.39 -27.32 14.74
N GLU A 19 -23.06 -27.15 14.68
CA GLU A 19 -22.15 -28.26 14.33
C GLU A 19 -22.30 -29.44 15.31
N GLU A 20 -22.58 -29.14 16.58
CA GLU A 20 -22.76 -30.15 17.62
C GLU A 20 -24.04 -30.97 17.41
N GLN A 21 -25.16 -30.31 17.07
CA GLN A 21 -26.42 -30.96 16.71
C GLN A 21 -26.23 -31.88 15.50
N LEU A 22 -25.50 -31.42 14.47
CA LEU A 22 -25.20 -32.22 13.29
C LEU A 22 -24.35 -33.45 13.63
N LYS A 23 -23.33 -33.29 14.48
CA LYS A 23 -22.44 -34.39 14.89
C LYS A 23 -23.20 -35.46 15.67
N LYS A 24 -24.01 -35.05 16.66
CA LYS A 24 -24.89 -35.95 17.44
C LYS A 24 -25.87 -36.70 16.54
N ALA A 25 -26.48 -36.02 15.58
CA ALA A 25 -27.41 -36.64 14.63
C ALA A 25 -26.73 -37.69 13.73
N ILE A 26 -25.52 -37.41 13.23
CA ILE A 26 -24.76 -38.35 12.39
C ILE A 26 -24.34 -39.59 13.19
N ASP A 27 -23.85 -39.40 14.41
CA ASP A 27 -23.41 -40.51 15.27
C ASP A 27 -24.58 -41.40 15.69
N ALA A 28 -25.74 -40.81 16.00
CA ALA A 28 -26.95 -41.56 16.32
C ALA A 28 -27.43 -42.43 15.14
N VAL A 29 -27.39 -41.89 13.90
CA VAL A 29 -27.77 -42.65 12.70
C VAL A 29 -26.76 -43.77 12.40
N ARG A 30 -25.46 -43.56 12.65
CA ARG A 30 -24.44 -44.62 12.54
C ARG A 30 -24.65 -45.75 13.56
N LYS A 31 -25.16 -45.43 14.76
CA LYS A 31 -25.49 -46.38 15.82
C LYS A 31 -26.82 -47.13 15.61
N GLY A 32 -27.48 -46.95 14.46
CA GLY A 32 -28.70 -47.68 14.10
C GLY A 32 -30.00 -46.86 14.14
N MET A 33 -29.95 -45.57 14.48
CA MET A 33 -31.13 -44.70 14.38
C MET A 33 -31.54 -44.48 12.92
N THR A 34 -32.84 -44.46 12.65
CA THR A 34 -33.33 -44.14 11.30
C THR A 34 -33.16 -42.65 10.99
N LEU A 35 -32.79 -42.34 9.74
CA LEU A 35 -32.65 -40.96 9.25
C LEU A 35 -33.90 -40.10 9.44
N ARG A 36 -35.09 -40.71 9.53
CA ARG A 36 -36.38 -40.03 9.74
C ARG A 36 -36.55 -39.48 11.16
N LYS A 37 -35.91 -40.08 12.17
CA LYS A 37 -35.97 -39.62 13.57
C LYS A 37 -35.02 -38.45 13.88
N ALA A 38 -34.06 -38.18 12.99
CA ALA A 38 -33.05 -37.14 13.20
C ALA A 38 -33.62 -35.70 13.34
N PRO A 39 -34.67 -35.28 12.60
CA PRO A 39 -35.27 -33.96 12.78
C PRO A 39 -35.96 -33.78 14.14
N GLU A 40 -36.68 -34.80 14.61
CA GLU A 40 -37.41 -34.75 15.90
C GLU A 40 -36.45 -34.68 17.08
N GLN A 41 -35.36 -35.46 17.05
CA GLN A 41 -34.46 -35.59 18.18
C GLN A 41 -33.34 -34.54 18.22
N TYR A 42 -32.90 -34.03 17.06
CA TYR A 42 -31.73 -33.15 16.98
C TYR A 42 -32.00 -31.83 16.23
N GLY A 43 -33.21 -31.61 15.70
CA GLY A 43 -33.53 -30.41 14.93
C GLY A 43 -32.85 -30.30 13.58
N VAL A 44 -32.23 -31.39 13.08
CA VAL A 44 -31.50 -31.42 11.80
C VAL A 44 -32.31 -32.15 10.74
N LYS A 45 -32.59 -31.48 9.62
CA LYS A 45 -33.34 -32.05 8.49
C LYS A 45 -32.69 -33.36 7.99
N LYS A 46 -33.52 -34.39 7.77
CA LYS A 46 -33.14 -35.72 7.27
C LYS A 46 -32.12 -35.65 6.11
N ASP A 47 -32.41 -34.83 5.10
CA ASP A 47 -31.57 -34.72 3.91
C ASP A 47 -30.20 -34.11 4.20
N THR A 48 -30.11 -33.23 5.20
CA THR A 48 -28.84 -32.64 5.64
C THR A 48 -27.96 -33.72 6.26
N VAL A 49 -28.51 -34.53 7.18
CA VAL A 49 -27.80 -35.66 7.80
C VAL A 49 -27.35 -36.66 6.73
N ASN A 50 -28.25 -37.05 5.82
CA ASN A 50 -27.92 -37.98 4.72
C ASN A 50 -26.83 -37.43 3.77
N ARG A 51 -26.90 -36.15 3.38
CA ARG A 51 -25.87 -35.51 2.54
C ARG A 51 -24.50 -35.51 3.23
N LYS A 52 -24.45 -35.17 4.52
CA LYS A 52 -23.20 -35.13 5.29
C LYS A 52 -22.63 -36.52 5.55
N MET A 53 -23.48 -37.52 5.81
CA MET A 53 -23.05 -38.93 5.88
C MET A 53 -22.43 -39.41 4.55
N ARG A 54 -23.01 -39.03 3.42
CA ARG A 54 -22.47 -39.31 2.07
C ARG A 54 -21.30 -38.39 1.67
N LYS A 55 -20.73 -37.64 2.62
CA LYS A 55 -19.63 -36.68 2.41
C LYS A 55 -19.91 -35.63 1.31
N LYS A 56 -21.18 -35.31 1.04
CA LYS A 56 -21.56 -34.27 0.07
C LYS A 56 -21.52 -32.88 0.73
N HIS A 57 -21.01 -31.90 -0.01
CA HIS A 57 -20.95 -30.49 0.41
C HIS A 57 -20.30 -30.28 1.79
N MET A 58 -19.13 -30.90 2.01
CA MET A 58 -18.37 -30.78 3.27
C MET A 58 -17.65 -29.44 3.42
N GLY A 59 -17.47 -28.69 2.33
CA GLY A 59 -16.80 -27.39 2.33
C GLY A 59 -17.58 -26.27 3.03
N LYS A 60 -16.89 -25.14 3.23
CA LYS A 60 -17.48 -23.92 3.77
C LYS A 60 -18.63 -23.43 2.89
N VAL A 61 -19.67 -22.91 3.53
CA VAL A 61 -20.81 -22.29 2.87
C VAL A 61 -20.34 -21.05 2.11
N GLY A 62 -20.80 -20.92 0.86
CA GLY A 62 -20.45 -19.81 -0.01
C GLY A 62 -19.40 -20.18 -1.04
N ARG A 63 -18.94 -19.17 -1.78
CA ARG A 63 -17.94 -19.38 -2.82
C ARG A 63 -16.58 -19.61 -2.16
N PRO A 64 -15.78 -20.59 -2.63
CA PRO A 64 -14.41 -20.77 -2.14
C PRO A 64 -13.57 -19.50 -2.33
N SER A 65 -12.57 -19.35 -1.47
CA SER A 65 -11.59 -18.26 -1.59
C SER A 65 -10.90 -18.32 -2.96
N VAL A 66 -10.44 -17.16 -3.42
CA VAL A 66 -9.75 -17.07 -4.72
C VAL A 66 -8.40 -17.77 -4.65
N PHE A 67 -7.73 -17.72 -3.50
CA PHE A 67 -6.48 -18.40 -3.22
C PHE A 67 -6.70 -19.63 -2.35
N ASN A 68 -5.77 -20.60 -2.42
CA ASN A 68 -5.69 -21.66 -1.42
C ASN A 68 -5.18 -21.07 -0.09
N GLU A 69 -5.36 -21.81 1.00
CA GLU A 69 -5.05 -21.32 2.35
C GLU A 69 -3.57 -20.94 2.51
N GLU A 70 -2.67 -21.72 1.93
CA GLU A 70 -1.23 -21.48 1.96
C GLU A 70 -0.85 -20.15 1.27
N THR A 71 -1.27 -19.97 0.02
CA THR A 71 -1.03 -18.74 -0.76
C THR A 71 -1.64 -17.52 -0.06
N GLU A 72 -2.85 -17.68 0.48
CA GLU A 72 -3.54 -16.61 1.18
C GLU A 72 -2.76 -16.18 2.43
N ASN A 73 -2.27 -17.15 3.21
CA ASN A 73 -1.47 -16.89 4.40
C ASN A 73 -0.10 -16.27 4.07
N THR A 74 0.58 -16.73 3.02
CA THR A 74 1.83 -16.13 2.53
C THR A 74 1.61 -14.67 2.13
N THR A 75 0.51 -14.39 1.42
CA THR A 75 0.16 -13.02 1.01
C THR A 75 -0.09 -12.12 2.23
N VAL A 76 -0.83 -12.62 3.23
CA VAL A 76 -1.05 -11.89 4.49
C VAL A 76 0.27 -11.63 5.22
N ARG A 77 1.16 -12.61 5.29
CA ARG A 77 2.50 -12.45 5.91
C ARG A 77 3.32 -11.40 5.21
N CYS A 78 3.38 -11.40 3.87
CA CYS A 78 4.10 -10.38 3.11
C CYS A 78 3.54 -8.97 3.38
N ILE A 79 2.20 -8.81 3.36
CA ILE A 79 1.56 -7.52 3.69
C ILE A 79 1.90 -7.09 5.13
N ALA A 80 1.88 -8.04 6.07
CA ALA A 80 2.17 -7.79 7.46
C ALA A 80 3.65 -7.45 7.72
N MET A 81 4.58 -8.07 6.98
CA MET A 81 6.02 -7.73 6.98
C MET A 81 6.26 -6.33 6.41
N CYS A 82 5.65 -6.01 5.27
CA CYS A 82 5.72 -4.65 4.72
C CYS A 82 5.17 -3.62 5.71
N ALA A 83 4.11 -3.95 6.45
CA ALA A 83 3.56 -3.07 7.47
C ALA A 83 4.51 -2.91 8.68
N ASP A 84 5.18 -3.98 9.13
CA ASP A 84 6.19 -3.95 10.21
C ASP A 84 7.41 -3.10 9.79
N TRP A 85 7.80 -3.21 8.52
CA TRP A 85 8.81 -2.36 7.89
C TRP A 85 8.31 -0.94 7.59
N ARG A 86 7.17 -0.51 8.18
CA ARG A 86 6.62 0.85 8.04
C ARG A 86 6.32 1.28 6.60
N PHE A 87 6.18 0.34 5.66
CA PHE A 87 5.74 0.68 4.30
C PHE A 87 4.25 0.99 4.32
N PRO A 88 3.83 2.19 3.86
CA PRO A 88 2.42 2.57 3.84
C PRO A 88 1.71 1.92 2.65
N LEU A 89 1.21 0.70 2.85
CA LEU A 89 0.47 -0.03 1.82
C LEU A 89 -0.96 0.53 1.67
N THR A 90 -1.25 1.06 0.49
CA THR A 90 -2.62 1.39 0.09
C THR A 90 -3.37 0.13 -0.39
N THR A 91 -4.69 0.25 -0.51
CA THR A 91 -5.49 -0.81 -1.11
C THR A 91 -5.10 -1.13 -2.56
N LEU A 92 -4.52 -0.17 -3.30
CA LEU A 92 -4.01 -0.43 -4.64
C LEU A 92 -2.72 -1.25 -4.59
N ASP A 93 -1.80 -0.90 -3.69
CA ASP A 93 -0.52 -1.61 -3.54
C ASP A 93 -0.75 -3.08 -3.23
N ILE A 94 -1.65 -3.38 -2.28
CA ILE A 94 -1.98 -4.77 -1.95
C ILE A 94 -2.58 -5.51 -3.17
N ARG A 95 -3.42 -4.84 -3.97
CA ARG A 95 -3.99 -5.43 -5.20
C ARG A 95 -2.92 -5.67 -6.25
N LEU A 96 -1.90 -4.80 -6.35
CA LEU A 96 -0.77 -4.96 -7.25
C LEU A 96 0.20 -6.05 -6.78
N THR A 97 0.45 -6.19 -5.49
CA THR A 97 1.22 -7.31 -4.92
C THR A 97 0.56 -8.65 -5.25
N VAL A 98 -0.75 -8.74 -5.03
CA VAL A 98 -1.55 -9.92 -5.37
C VAL A 98 -1.49 -10.21 -6.88
N LYS A 99 -1.63 -9.17 -7.71
CA LYS A 99 -1.52 -9.30 -9.17
C LYS A 99 -0.14 -9.81 -9.59
N SER A 100 0.93 -9.24 -9.04
CA SER A 100 2.31 -9.62 -9.36
C SER A 100 2.57 -11.08 -9.00
N TYR A 101 2.11 -11.52 -7.82
CA TYR A 101 2.19 -12.92 -7.42
C TYR A 101 1.47 -13.83 -8.44
N MET A 102 0.26 -13.45 -8.84
CA MET A 102 -0.53 -14.20 -9.82
C MET A 102 0.15 -14.27 -11.19
N ASP A 103 0.72 -13.17 -11.66
CA ASP A 103 1.42 -13.12 -12.95
C ASP A 103 2.70 -13.98 -12.92
N GLN A 104 3.47 -13.95 -11.82
CA GLN A 104 4.71 -14.72 -11.65
C GLN A 104 4.49 -16.24 -11.58
N HIS A 105 3.35 -16.69 -11.05
CA HIS A 105 3.02 -18.11 -10.90
C HIS A 105 2.05 -18.61 -11.98
N GLU A 106 1.88 -17.84 -13.07
CA GLU A 106 0.94 -18.12 -14.18
C GLU A 106 -0.49 -18.42 -13.70
N TYR A 107 -0.85 -17.88 -12.53
CA TYR A 107 -2.09 -18.17 -11.85
C TYR A 107 -3.17 -17.21 -12.31
N THR A 108 -4.06 -17.66 -13.20
CA THR A 108 -5.13 -16.82 -13.74
C THR A 108 -6.48 -17.13 -13.10
N LYS A 109 -7.29 -16.07 -12.89
CA LYS A 109 -8.68 -16.21 -12.41
C LYS A 109 -9.63 -15.42 -13.29
N PRO A 110 -10.68 -16.04 -13.86
CA PRO A 110 -11.61 -15.37 -14.78
C PRO A 110 -12.28 -14.10 -14.23
N ARG A 111 -12.40 -13.97 -12.91
CA ARG A 111 -13.02 -12.78 -12.27
C ARG A 111 -12.08 -11.59 -12.13
N PHE A 112 -10.78 -11.79 -12.27
CA PHE A 112 -9.78 -10.72 -12.16
C PHE A 112 -9.39 -10.30 -13.56
N LYS A 113 -9.90 -9.14 -14.00
CA LYS A 113 -9.58 -8.60 -15.32
C LYS A 113 -8.08 -8.26 -15.34
N LYS A 114 -7.33 -8.88 -16.24
CA LYS A 114 -5.86 -8.77 -16.30
C LYS A 114 -5.18 -9.11 -14.96
N ASN A 115 -5.68 -10.11 -14.24
CA ASN A 115 -5.23 -10.52 -12.89
C ASN A 115 -5.32 -9.44 -11.80
N LEU A 116 -5.92 -8.28 -12.07
CA LEU A 116 -6.16 -7.26 -11.06
C LEU A 116 -7.44 -7.58 -10.30
N SER A 117 -7.32 -7.78 -8.99
CA SER A 117 -8.46 -8.06 -8.12
C SER A 117 -9.36 -6.83 -7.99
N GLY A 118 -10.67 -7.04 -7.82
CA GLY A 118 -11.64 -5.96 -7.66
C GLY A 118 -11.61 -5.31 -6.27
N TYR A 119 -12.19 -4.12 -6.14
CA TYR A 119 -12.24 -3.40 -4.86
C TYR A 119 -13.02 -4.16 -3.76
N ASP A 120 -14.12 -4.83 -4.12
CA ASP A 120 -14.89 -5.64 -3.17
C ASP A 120 -14.10 -6.85 -2.66
N TRP A 121 -13.24 -7.42 -3.51
CA TRP A 121 -12.40 -8.54 -3.12
C TRP A 121 -11.38 -8.13 -2.07
N ILE A 122 -10.67 -7.01 -2.27
CA ILE A 122 -9.64 -6.57 -1.31
C ILE A 122 -10.26 -6.20 0.04
N LYS A 123 -11.46 -5.63 0.06
CA LYS A 123 -12.18 -5.37 1.32
C LYS A 123 -12.59 -6.65 2.04
N ALA A 124 -13.09 -7.64 1.31
CA ALA A 124 -13.41 -8.93 1.90
C ALA A 124 -12.15 -9.64 2.43
N PHE A 125 -11.03 -9.55 1.70
CA PHE A 125 -9.74 -10.09 2.12
C PHE A 125 -9.23 -9.44 3.41
N ILE A 126 -9.21 -8.10 3.48
CA ILE A 126 -8.78 -7.38 4.69
C ILE A 126 -9.72 -7.69 5.87
N SER A 127 -11.04 -7.72 5.63
CA SER A 127 -12.03 -8.04 6.66
C SER A 127 -11.88 -9.47 7.20
N LYS A 128 -11.53 -10.43 6.34
CA LYS A 128 -11.27 -11.81 6.73
C LYS A 128 -10.01 -11.93 7.60
N HIS A 129 -8.99 -11.12 7.33
CA HIS A 129 -7.68 -11.15 8.02
C HIS A 129 -7.48 -9.96 8.97
N LYS A 130 -8.59 -9.43 9.49
CA LYS A 130 -8.64 -8.19 10.26
C LYS A 130 -7.76 -8.20 11.50
N ASP A 131 -7.68 -9.34 12.18
CA ASP A 131 -6.93 -9.48 13.43
C ASP A 131 -5.43 -9.28 13.22
N THR A 132 -4.92 -9.63 12.03
CA THR A 132 -3.50 -9.46 11.66
C THR A 132 -3.24 -8.13 10.94
N LEU A 133 -4.14 -7.72 10.02
CA LEU A 133 -3.89 -6.63 9.09
C LEU A 133 -4.37 -5.26 9.59
N ILE A 134 -5.47 -5.16 10.35
CA ILE A 134 -6.03 -3.85 10.74
C ILE A 134 -5.08 -3.10 11.67
N HIS A 135 -4.56 -3.75 12.71
CA HIS A 135 -3.64 -3.08 13.65
C HIS A 135 -2.38 -2.57 12.96
N ARG A 136 -1.83 -3.33 12.01
CA ARG A 136 -0.59 -2.97 11.31
C ARG A 136 -0.80 -1.90 10.23
N LEU A 137 -1.91 -1.97 9.49
CA LEU A 137 -2.26 -0.94 8.50
C LEU A 137 -2.71 0.37 9.16
N CYS A 138 -3.41 0.33 10.29
CA CYS A 138 -3.84 1.52 11.04
C CYS A 138 -2.66 2.28 11.68
N GLN A 139 -1.63 1.58 12.16
CA GLN A 139 -0.39 2.22 12.65
C GLN A 139 0.34 3.00 11.55
N ASN A 140 0.17 2.62 10.27
CA ASN A 140 0.79 3.29 9.13
C ASN A 140 -0.03 4.49 8.58
N LEU A 141 -1.30 4.62 8.96
CA LEU A 141 -2.20 5.68 8.47
C LEU A 141 -2.30 6.90 9.41
N SER A 142 -1.95 6.77 10.70
CA SER A 142 -2.37 7.76 11.71
C SER A 142 -1.35 8.84 12.08
N ARG A 143 -0.10 8.84 11.59
CA ARG A 143 0.89 9.88 11.97
C ARG A 143 1.44 10.70 10.80
N SER A 144 1.65 10.12 9.62
CA SER A 144 2.26 10.85 8.48
C SER A 144 1.26 11.43 7.48
N ARG A 145 -0.01 10.97 7.44
CA ARG A 145 -0.99 11.41 6.43
C ARG A 145 -2.21 12.17 6.94
N ALA A 146 -2.51 12.12 8.24
CA ALA A 146 -3.73 12.71 8.80
C ALA A 146 -3.72 14.26 8.91
N ARG A 147 -2.67 14.92 8.41
CA ARG A 147 -2.50 16.38 8.53
C ARG A 147 -2.59 17.16 7.24
N VAL A 148 -2.97 16.54 6.12
CA VAL A 148 -3.03 17.27 4.85
C VAL A 148 -4.43 17.19 4.27
N ASP A 149 -5.11 18.33 4.36
CA ASP A 149 -6.45 18.55 3.83
C ASP A 149 -6.42 18.48 2.29
N SER A 150 -7.41 17.82 1.70
CA SER A 150 -7.49 17.55 0.26
C SER A 150 -7.64 18.81 -0.61
N GLU A 151 -7.98 19.96 0.00
CA GLU A 151 -7.99 21.27 -0.66
C GLU A 151 -6.65 22.03 -0.55
N MET A 152 -5.74 21.63 0.35
CA MET A 152 -4.46 22.34 0.59
C MET A 152 -3.28 21.84 -0.25
N ILE A 153 -3.33 20.60 -0.75
CA ILE A 153 -2.25 20.04 -1.59
C ILE A 153 -2.61 20.32 -3.04
N ASN A 154 -1.78 21.08 -3.77
CA ASN A 154 -1.43 20.83 -5.19
C ASN A 154 -0.84 22.06 -5.91
N ASN A 155 -0.71 23.22 -5.27
CA ASN A 155 -0.22 24.42 -5.95
C ASN A 155 1.25 24.78 -5.69
N VAL A 156 1.90 24.15 -4.71
CA VAL A 156 3.31 24.43 -4.38
C VAL A 156 4.02 23.14 -4.00
N SER A 157 5.19 22.89 -4.57
CA SER A 157 6.13 21.85 -4.17
C SER A 157 7.38 22.50 -3.60
N ILE A 158 7.92 21.98 -2.50
CA ILE A 158 9.11 22.53 -1.84
C ILE A 158 10.13 21.41 -1.68
N MET A 159 11.35 21.63 -2.17
CA MET A 159 12.49 20.75 -1.97
C MET A 159 13.36 21.31 -0.85
N PHE A 160 13.54 20.52 0.20
CA PHE A 160 14.45 20.80 1.30
C PHE A 160 15.76 20.03 1.12
N THR A 161 16.86 20.63 1.55
CA THR A 161 18.19 20.00 1.54
C THR A 161 18.82 20.19 2.90
N ALA A 162 19.03 19.10 3.63
CA ALA A 162 19.84 19.11 4.83
C ALA A 162 21.27 18.67 4.51
N VAL A 163 22.20 19.23 5.28
CA VAL A 163 23.63 18.93 5.23
C VAL A 163 23.98 18.08 6.45
N GLY A 164 25.00 17.22 6.32
CA GLY A 164 25.45 16.34 7.41
C GLY A 164 25.94 17.05 8.67
N ASP A 165 26.21 18.36 8.62
CA ASP A 165 26.54 19.18 9.79
C ASP A 165 25.28 19.69 10.54
N GLY A 166 24.09 19.33 10.06
CA GLY A 166 22.80 19.74 10.61
C GLY A 166 22.24 21.04 10.03
N SER A 167 22.99 21.73 9.17
CA SER A 167 22.48 22.93 8.48
C SER A 167 21.47 22.58 7.38
N ILE A 168 20.55 23.50 7.11
CA ILE A 168 19.54 23.36 6.06
C ILE A 168 19.81 24.42 5.00
N LEU A 169 19.93 24.01 3.73
CA LEU A 169 20.07 24.96 2.63
C LEU A 169 18.74 25.68 2.38
N PRO A 170 18.77 26.93 1.91
CA PRO A 170 17.55 27.64 1.56
C PRO A 170 16.72 26.83 0.56
N PRO A 171 15.39 26.75 0.73
CA PRO A 171 14.56 25.83 -0.04
C PRO A 171 14.55 26.15 -1.53
N TYR A 172 14.11 25.17 -2.30
CA TYR A 172 13.75 25.33 -3.71
C TYR A 172 12.25 25.11 -3.86
N VAL A 173 11.54 26.18 -4.20
CA VAL A 173 10.07 26.24 -4.21
C VAL A 173 9.60 26.25 -5.65
N VAL A 174 8.59 25.43 -5.95
CA VAL A 174 8.01 25.29 -7.28
C VAL A 174 6.52 25.53 -7.19
N TYR A 175 6.04 26.61 -7.80
CA TYR A 175 4.62 26.88 -7.94
C TYR A 175 4.04 26.15 -9.14
N LYS A 176 2.85 25.56 -8.97
CA LYS A 176 2.05 25.08 -10.08
C LYS A 176 1.34 26.27 -10.72
N ALA A 177 2.00 26.93 -11.67
CA ALA A 177 1.48 28.11 -12.35
C ALA A 177 2.20 28.33 -13.70
N GLU A 178 1.47 28.90 -14.66
CA GLU A 178 2.07 29.42 -15.90
C GLU A 178 2.57 30.87 -15.71
N HIS A 179 1.80 31.68 -14.98
CA HIS A 179 2.07 33.10 -14.76
C HIS A 179 2.00 33.44 -13.26
N PRO A 180 3.03 33.11 -12.47
CA PRO A 180 3.06 33.46 -11.05
C PRO A 180 3.18 34.98 -10.86
N TYR A 181 2.48 35.52 -9.87
CA TYR A 181 2.65 36.92 -9.48
C TYR A 181 3.99 37.10 -8.76
N SER A 182 4.68 38.22 -9.01
CA SER A 182 5.96 38.54 -8.37
C SER A 182 5.86 38.59 -6.83
N THR A 183 4.69 38.99 -6.33
CA THR A 183 4.37 39.08 -4.90
C THR A 183 4.39 37.73 -4.18
N TRP A 184 4.30 36.60 -4.89
CA TRP A 184 4.32 35.27 -4.27
C TRP A 184 5.67 34.92 -3.64
N THR A 185 6.72 35.64 -4.04
CA THR A 185 8.08 35.46 -3.52
C THR A 185 8.45 36.46 -2.42
N THR A 186 7.58 37.47 -2.19
CA THR A 186 7.83 38.54 -1.22
C THR A 186 7.80 38.00 0.21
N GLY A 187 8.83 38.33 1.00
CA GLY A 187 8.92 37.94 2.41
C GLY A 187 9.35 36.49 2.66
N GLY A 188 9.68 35.73 1.61
CA GLY A 188 10.16 34.36 1.77
C GLY A 188 11.62 34.26 2.25
N PRO A 189 12.08 33.05 2.65
CA PRO A 189 13.39 32.89 3.26
C PRO A 189 14.52 33.32 2.34
N LYS A 190 15.53 34.01 2.90
CA LYS A 190 16.66 34.54 2.13
C LYS A 190 17.41 33.42 1.38
N GLY A 191 17.65 33.62 0.10
CA GLY A 191 18.33 32.65 -0.76
C GLY A 191 17.45 31.50 -1.27
N THR A 192 16.16 31.50 -0.96
CA THR A 192 15.17 30.60 -1.57
C THR A 192 15.16 30.82 -3.08
N VAL A 193 15.09 29.73 -3.84
CA VAL A 193 14.88 29.80 -5.29
C VAL A 193 13.44 29.47 -5.57
N TYR A 194 12.80 30.30 -6.39
CA TYR A 194 11.41 30.12 -6.79
C TYR A 194 11.35 29.79 -8.28
N ASN A 195 10.67 28.69 -8.60
CA ASN A 195 10.38 28.27 -9.95
C ASN A 195 8.88 28.00 -10.11
N ARG A 196 8.45 27.72 -11.34
CA ARG A 196 7.07 27.50 -11.72
C ARG A 196 6.98 26.48 -12.85
N ILE A 197 5.95 25.64 -12.79
CA ILE A 197 5.62 24.67 -13.83
C ILE A 197 4.09 24.56 -13.96
N PRO A 198 3.55 24.22 -15.15
CA PRO A 198 2.10 24.10 -15.33
C PRO A 198 1.49 22.90 -14.57
N ASN A 199 2.29 21.88 -14.23
CA ASN A 199 1.81 20.61 -13.67
C ASN A 199 2.48 20.31 -12.31
N SER A 200 1.77 19.69 -11.36
CA SER A 200 2.20 19.56 -9.95
C SER A 200 3.32 18.54 -9.67
N TRP A 201 4.02 18.03 -10.68
CA TRP A 201 5.00 16.96 -10.50
C TRP A 201 6.43 17.44 -10.75
N PHE A 202 7.36 17.01 -9.89
CA PHE A 202 8.78 17.33 -9.99
C PHE A 202 9.40 16.61 -11.20
N THR A 203 9.57 17.33 -12.31
CA THR A 203 10.13 16.79 -13.56
C THR A 203 11.66 16.83 -13.55
N MET A 204 12.30 16.09 -14.47
CA MET A 204 13.76 16.07 -14.61
C MET A 204 14.37 17.47 -14.83
N PRO A 205 13.83 18.37 -15.68
CA PRO A 205 14.36 19.73 -15.83
C PRO A 205 14.31 20.56 -14.54
N VAL A 206 13.25 20.37 -13.74
CA VAL A 206 13.11 21.05 -12.43
C VAL A 206 14.18 20.53 -11.47
N PHE A 207 14.46 19.24 -11.50
CA PHE A 207 15.54 18.64 -10.71
C PHE A 207 16.94 19.10 -11.15
N GLU A 208 17.20 19.20 -12.45
CA GLU A 208 18.47 19.75 -12.95
C GLU A 208 18.69 21.18 -12.45
N ASP A 209 17.65 22.01 -12.48
CA ASP A 209 17.72 23.39 -12.00
C ASP A 209 17.94 23.47 -10.48
N TYR A 210 17.21 22.65 -9.71
CA TYR A 210 17.46 22.47 -8.27
C TYR A 210 18.91 22.05 -8.01
N PHE A 211 19.40 21.02 -8.70
CA PHE A 211 20.75 20.51 -8.53
C PHE A 211 21.79 21.60 -8.83
N ARG A 212 21.62 22.31 -9.95
CA ARG A 212 22.51 23.39 -10.37
C ARG A 212 22.55 24.52 -9.34
N LEU A 213 21.39 24.98 -8.87
CA LEU A 213 21.27 26.18 -8.06
C LEU A 213 21.44 25.94 -6.55
N LYS A 214 21.27 24.71 -6.08
CA LYS A 214 21.39 24.38 -4.65
C LYS A 214 22.57 23.46 -4.39
N VAL A 215 22.50 22.25 -4.93
CA VAL A 215 23.45 21.18 -4.61
C VAL A 215 24.85 21.50 -5.13
N LEU A 216 24.97 21.85 -6.41
CA LEU A 216 26.26 22.10 -7.04
C LEU A 216 26.92 23.37 -6.49
N LEU A 217 26.15 24.44 -6.24
CA LEU A 217 26.68 25.65 -5.61
C LEU A 217 27.17 25.39 -4.18
N TYR A 218 26.49 24.53 -3.42
CA TYR A 218 26.96 24.11 -2.11
C TYR A 218 28.27 23.33 -2.22
N PHE A 219 28.33 22.30 -3.05
CA PHE A 219 29.51 21.44 -3.18
C PHE A 219 30.73 22.14 -3.82
N LYS A 220 30.53 23.21 -4.59
CA LYS A 220 31.63 24.06 -5.10
C LYS A 220 32.38 24.83 -4.02
N LYS A 221 31.78 25.02 -2.84
CA LYS A 221 32.47 25.62 -1.68
C LYS A 221 33.45 24.64 -1.02
N ILE A 222 33.28 23.35 -1.28
CA ILE A 222 34.13 22.29 -0.77
C ILE A 222 35.19 22.01 -1.83
N ASP A 223 36.42 21.80 -1.39
CA ASP A 223 37.55 21.39 -2.23
C ASP A 223 37.15 20.29 -3.24
N LYS A 224 37.60 20.42 -4.48
CA LYS A 224 37.24 19.53 -5.59
C LYS A 224 37.77 18.11 -5.38
N ASP A 225 38.88 17.95 -4.67
CA ASP A 225 39.54 16.65 -4.47
C ASP A 225 38.94 15.89 -3.28
N LYS A 226 38.16 16.56 -2.42
CA LYS A 226 37.43 15.90 -1.33
C LYS A 226 36.24 15.12 -1.86
N ALA A 227 36.07 13.91 -1.34
CA ALA A 227 34.90 13.08 -1.61
C ALA A 227 33.65 13.74 -1.03
N LYS A 228 32.61 13.87 -1.87
CA LYS A 228 31.32 14.46 -1.50
C LYS A 228 30.22 13.43 -1.73
N VAL A 229 29.20 13.44 -0.89
CA VAL A 229 28.08 12.50 -1.01
C VAL A 229 26.77 13.28 -0.99
N MET A 230 25.94 13.03 -1.99
CA MET A 230 24.54 13.45 -2.01
C MET A 230 23.67 12.21 -1.84
N ILE A 231 22.74 12.25 -0.89
CA ILE A 231 21.73 11.21 -0.71
C ILE A 231 20.41 11.73 -1.29
N GLY A 232 19.74 10.92 -2.09
CA GLY A 232 18.48 11.31 -2.72
C GLY A 232 17.53 10.13 -2.93
N ASP A 233 16.26 10.43 -3.15
CA ASP A 233 15.26 9.39 -3.44
C ASP A 233 15.54 8.75 -4.81
N ASN A 234 15.19 7.47 -4.95
CA ASN A 234 15.36 6.69 -6.18
C ASN A 234 14.19 6.92 -7.15
N LEU A 235 14.06 8.17 -7.59
CA LEU A 235 13.09 8.62 -8.56
C LEU A 235 13.76 8.84 -9.92
N ALA A 236 13.12 8.39 -11.00
CA ALA A 236 13.69 8.48 -12.36
C ALA A 236 14.03 9.92 -12.78
N SER A 237 13.31 10.93 -12.28
CA SER A 237 13.61 12.35 -12.55
C SER A 237 14.91 12.85 -11.92
N HIS A 238 15.48 12.12 -10.95
CA HIS A 238 16.79 12.43 -10.36
C HIS A 238 17.96 11.91 -11.20
N VAL A 239 17.69 11.06 -12.19
CA VAL A 239 18.70 10.41 -13.05
C VAL A 239 18.82 11.18 -14.37
N SER A 240 19.33 12.41 -14.29
CA SER A 240 19.66 13.21 -15.47
C SER A 240 21.10 12.91 -15.95
N PRO A 241 21.34 12.72 -17.26
CA PRO A 241 22.70 12.61 -17.80
C PRO A 241 23.59 13.81 -17.44
N TRP A 242 23.02 15.02 -17.45
CA TRP A 242 23.73 16.24 -17.07
C TRP A 242 24.12 16.23 -15.58
N VAL A 243 23.20 15.84 -14.69
CA VAL A 243 23.49 15.71 -13.25
C VAL A 243 24.60 14.70 -13.00
N ILE A 244 24.54 13.52 -13.64
CA ILE A 244 25.57 12.48 -13.53
C ILE A 244 26.93 13.03 -13.98
N GLN A 245 26.98 13.74 -15.10
CA GLN A 245 28.22 14.37 -15.58
C GLN A 245 28.77 15.38 -14.58
N GLN A 246 27.92 16.25 -14.02
CA GLN A 246 28.35 17.23 -13.02
C GLN A 246 28.84 16.56 -11.74
N CYS A 247 28.18 15.48 -11.30
CA CYS A 247 28.62 14.71 -10.14
C CYS A 247 30.02 14.12 -10.34
N THR A 248 30.27 13.48 -11.48
CA THR A 248 31.58 12.93 -11.84
C THR A 248 32.66 14.01 -11.87
N GLN A 249 32.39 15.17 -12.50
CA GLN A 249 33.36 16.26 -12.62
C GLN A 249 33.73 16.93 -11.29
N ASN A 250 32.88 16.83 -10.27
CA ASN A 250 33.04 17.51 -8.98
C ASN A 250 33.30 16.55 -7.81
N ASN A 251 33.62 15.28 -8.09
CA ASN A 251 33.85 14.22 -7.10
C ASN A 251 32.66 14.04 -6.13
N ILE A 252 31.43 14.13 -6.66
CA ILE A 252 30.19 13.93 -5.92
C ILE A 252 29.67 12.52 -6.22
N ARG A 253 29.52 11.71 -5.18
CA ARG A 253 28.85 10.42 -5.26
C ARG A 253 27.37 10.60 -4.92
N VAL A 254 26.49 10.15 -5.80
CA VAL A 254 25.05 10.13 -5.54
C VAL A 254 24.69 8.75 -4.99
N LEU A 255 24.12 8.72 -3.79
CA LEU A 255 23.54 7.53 -3.19
C LEU A 255 22.02 7.64 -3.29
N LEU A 256 21.43 6.71 -4.04
CA LEU A 256 19.99 6.60 -4.15
C LEU A 256 19.46 5.68 -3.06
N LEU A 257 18.44 6.12 -2.34
CA LEU A 257 17.78 5.31 -1.32
C LEU A 257 17.16 4.06 -1.97
N PRO A 258 17.14 2.90 -1.29
CA PRO A 258 16.47 1.72 -1.84
C PRO A 258 15.00 2.04 -2.21
N PRO A 259 14.47 1.52 -3.33
CA PRO A 259 13.11 1.79 -3.75
C PRO A 259 12.09 1.56 -2.63
N ASN A 260 11.12 2.46 -2.50
CA ASN A 260 10.05 2.44 -1.49
C ASN A 260 10.52 2.58 -0.03
N SER A 261 11.82 2.71 0.25
CA SER A 261 12.34 2.73 1.63
C SER A 261 12.47 4.12 2.24
N THR A 262 11.91 5.15 1.60
CA THR A 262 12.02 6.56 2.02
C THR A 262 11.64 6.73 3.50
N GLY A 263 10.52 6.15 3.94
CA GLY A 263 10.09 6.21 5.36
C GLY A 263 10.99 5.48 6.38
N LEU A 264 12.02 4.75 5.93
CA LEU A 264 13.01 4.07 6.78
C LEU A 264 14.43 4.61 6.62
N THR A 265 14.74 5.22 5.47
CA THR A 265 16.11 5.58 5.10
C THR A 265 16.30 7.05 4.77
N GLN A 266 15.22 7.81 4.57
CA GLN A 266 15.29 9.25 4.34
C GLN A 266 15.36 9.98 5.69
N PRO A 267 16.53 10.55 6.06
CA PRO A 267 16.68 11.18 7.37
C PRO A 267 15.69 12.33 7.58
N LEU A 268 15.34 13.05 6.51
CA LEU A 268 14.38 14.15 6.54
C LEU A 268 12.93 13.71 6.78
N ASP A 269 12.58 12.44 6.53
CA ASP A 269 11.22 11.91 6.77
C ASP A 269 11.07 11.30 8.16
N ILE A 270 12.19 10.98 8.83
CA ILE A 270 12.23 10.21 10.08
C ILE A 270 12.62 11.08 11.27
N ALA A 271 13.53 12.03 11.07
CA ALA A 271 14.10 12.85 12.14
C ALA A 271 13.35 14.16 12.39
N TYR A 272 12.44 14.58 11.51
CA TYR A 272 11.70 15.84 11.58
C TYR A 272 10.18 15.65 11.51
#